data_AF-A0AAU8N4Y1-F1
#
_entry.id   AF-A0AAU8N4Y1-F1
#
_cell.length_a   1.000
_cell.length_b   1.000
_cell.length_c   1.000
_cell.angle_alpha   90.00
_cell.angle_beta   90.00
_cell.angle_gamma   90.00
#
_symmetry.space_group_name_H-M   'P 1'
#
loop_
_entity.id
_entity.type
_entity.pdbx_description
1 polymer ?
#
loop_
_entity_poly.entity_id
_entity_poly.type
_entity_poly.pdbx_seq_one_letter_code
_entity_poly.pdbx_strand_id
1 'polypeptide(L)'
;MLEKIMINNFGSFETFEMKFNKDITVIVGRNGSGKTQLLGAIAAVFYGRESIRVNSTSGIDNMHISLKFKLSDSQIEVIRSYSNGIFYFENFTRCLSSNRISHLRNIDIVEYEPIIISYKNNSLEFDIDIIKKHLFQLKLESDIIDFFLEIINRVEKTKVKNAYRIYSGGERYILELLGQLSIALEDKRKIILIDEFGGDLDSNSFSILMSLLDSISRKIQVIIVMSSYHVHSLKLEKKSIELLHVTNPSDRNKCGFKYDFLDSILSTRIQSSDSPITKNKIVQYVMNSKIKLEENIDMEFKEVKGINSIDSILSTVDQYVVAYLNIKRNIIGKVLWGISDDRTVMGVKLAYSERDKLRRDVVNKLSQISPPVPSQVYSILLVEVYDEDMKVLEDKYIVEVTVYPYSSEYFFSTGKDEVYIKTDGGKRKLKTHEIQIELKSRR
;
A
#
# COMPACT_ATOMS: atom_id res chain seq x y z
N MET A 1 -13.72 -5.79 -21.30
CA MET A 1 -13.05 -6.17 -20.03
C MET A 1 -11.71 -6.81 -20.34
N LEU A 2 -10.74 -6.67 -19.44
CA LEU A 2 -9.52 -7.46 -19.47
C LEU A 2 -9.83 -8.90 -19.03
N GLU A 3 -9.49 -9.90 -19.84
CA GLU A 3 -9.78 -11.31 -19.57
C GLU A 3 -8.55 -12.10 -19.18
N LYS A 4 -7.39 -11.77 -19.74
CA LYS A 4 -6.17 -12.55 -19.58
C LYS A 4 -4.93 -11.67 -19.67
N ILE A 5 -3.92 -12.01 -18.88
CA ILE A 5 -2.55 -11.52 -19.03
C ILE A 5 -1.59 -12.69 -19.27
N MET A 6 -0.61 -12.48 -20.13
CA MET A 6 0.57 -13.33 -20.27
C MET A 6 1.81 -12.45 -20.17
N ILE A 7 2.79 -12.87 -19.37
CA ILE A 7 4.02 -12.14 -19.10
C ILE A 7 5.19 -13.06 -19.39
N ASN A 8 6.16 -12.56 -20.15
CA ASN A 8 7.47 -13.16 -20.30
C ASN A 8 8.56 -12.13 -19.98
N ASN A 9 9.49 -12.49 -19.10
CA ASN A 9 10.65 -11.70 -18.69
C ASN A 9 10.34 -10.28 -18.17
N PHE A 10 9.42 -10.16 -17.21
CA PHE A 10 9.08 -8.86 -16.58
C PHE A 10 8.99 -8.95 -15.06
N GLY A 11 9.64 -8.02 -14.37
CA GLY A 11 9.71 -7.97 -12.91
C GLY A 11 10.28 -9.28 -12.38
N SER A 12 9.48 -9.98 -11.57
CA SER A 12 9.85 -11.29 -11.02
C SER A 12 9.30 -12.48 -11.82
N PHE A 13 8.74 -12.25 -13.01
CA PHE A 13 8.09 -13.27 -13.83
C PHE A 13 8.95 -13.62 -15.04
N GLU A 14 9.55 -14.81 -15.04
CA GLU A 14 10.13 -15.39 -16.26
C GLU A 14 9.02 -15.75 -17.26
N THR A 15 8.02 -16.51 -16.80
CA THR A 15 6.76 -16.76 -17.50
C THR A 15 5.60 -16.71 -16.50
N PHE A 16 4.51 -16.04 -16.85
CA PHE A 16 3.31 -15.98 -16.00
C PHE A 16 2.05 -15.84 -16.85
N GLU A 17 0.99 -16.54 -16.45
CA GLU A 17 -0.33 -16.47 -17.08
C GLU A 17 -1.40 -16.39 -15.99
N MET A 18 -2.39 -15.52 -16.20
CA MET A 18 -3.54 -15.41 -15.30
C MET A 18 -4.77 -14.92 -16.06
N LYS A 19 -5.95 -15.35 -15.61
CA LYS A 19 -7.25 -14.84 -16.06
C LYS A 19 -7.81 -13.86 -15.04
N PHE A 20 -8.55 -12.87 -15.52
CA PHE A 20 -9.24 -11.91 -14.67
C PHE A 20 -10.73 -12.20 -14.62
N ASN A 21 -11.33 -11.95 -13.47
CA ASN A 21 -12.77 -11.87 -13.33
C ASN A 21 -13.27 -10.55 -13.94
N LYS A 22 -14.46 -10.57 -14.55
CA LYS A 22 -15.16 -9.41 -15.09
C LYS A 22 -15.36 -8.32 -14.06
N ASP A 23 -15.68 -8.72 -12.83
CA ASP A 23 -16.06 -7.80 -11.76
C ASP A 23 -14.82 -7.48 -10.92
N ILE A 24 -14.56 -8.25 -9.86
CA ILE A 24 -13.38 -8.10 -8.99
C ILE A 24 -12.42 -9.26 -9.16
N THR A 25 -11.16 -8.95 -9.40
CA THR A 25 -10.04 -9.90 -9.25
C THR A 25 -9.20 -9.52 -8.04
N VAL A 26 -9.04 -10.45 -7.11
CA VAL A 26 -8.24 -10.28 -5.89
C VAL A 26 -6.99 -11.13 -6.01
N ILE A 27 -5.84 -10.47 -6.05
CA ILE A 27 -4.55 -11.14 -6.15
C ILE A 27 -3.86 -11.06 -4.80
N VAL A 28 -3.62 -12.21 -4.20
CA VAL A 28 -3.09 -12.35 -2.86
C VAL A 28 -1.70 -12.95 -2.94
N GLY A 29 -0.73 -12.37 -2.25
CA GLY A 29 0.60 -12.97 -2.17
C GLY A 29 1.41 -12.40 -1.01
N ARG A 30 2.44 -13.13 -0.58
CA ARG A 30 3.39 -12.62 0.42
C ARG A 30 4.13 -11.39 -0.13
N ASN A 31 4.74 -10.60 0.74
CA ASN A 31 5.59 -9.50 0.28
C ASN A 31 6.71 -10.06 -0.61
N GLY A 32 6.99 -9.36 -1.72
CA GLY A 32 8.03 -9.75 -2.66
C GLY A 32 7.60 -10.74 -3.74
N SER A 33 6.37 -11.26 -3.70
CA SER A 33 5.83 -12.20 -4.70
C SER A 33 5.53 -11.61 -6.09
N GLY A 34 5.93 -10.36 -6.36
CA GLY A 34 5.68 -9.72 -7.65
C GLY A 34 4.31 -9.05 -7.82
N LYS A 35 3.48 -8.90 -6.78
CA LYS A 35 2.16 -8.25 -6.85
C LYS A 35 2.15 -6.90 -7.58
N THR A 36 2.94 -5.95 -7.13
CA THR A 36 3.02 -4.63 -7.79
C THR A 36 3.65 -4.72 -9.17
N GLN A 37 4.55 -5.69 -9.42
CA GLN A 37 5.08 -5.95 -10.76
C GLN A 37 3.98 -6.44 -11.71
N LEU A 38 3.03 -7.25 -11.23
CA LEU A 38 1.90 -7.69 -12.04
C LEU A 38 0.99 -6.51 -12.44
N LEU A 39 0.65 -5.62 -11.50
CA LEU A 39 -0.07 -4.38 -11.83
C LEU A 39 0.73 -3.52 -12.81
N GLY A 40 2.04 -3.44 -12.59
CA GLY A 40 2.95 -2.74 -13.46
C GLY A 40 3.06 -3.31 -14.87
N ALA A 41 2.89 -4.62 -15.05
CA ALA A 41 2.85 -5.27 -16.35
C ALA A 41 1.60 -4.86 -17.14
N ILE A 42 0.44 -4.78 -16.47
CA ILE A 42 -0.79 -4.24 -17.08
C ILE A 42 -0.54 -2.79 -17.51
N ALA A 43 -0.02 -1.96 -16.61
CA ALA A 43 0.29 -0.56 -16.89
C ALA A 43 1.29 -0.39 -18.06
N ALA A 44 2.33 -1.24 -18.13
CA ALA A 44 3.36 -1.23 -19.16
C ALA A 44 2.82 -1.33 -20.59
N VAL A 45 1.73 -2.10 -20.79
CA VAL A 45 1.10 -2.19 -22.11
C VAL A 45 0.52 -0.84 -22.53
N PHE A 46 -0.12 -0.13 -21.62
CA PHE A 46 -0.76 1.15 -21.89
C PHE A 46 0.20 2.33 -21.93
N TYR A 47 1.11 2.41 -20.96
CA TYR A 47 1.95 3.59 -20.75
C TYR A 47 3.34 3.47 -21.38
N GLY A 48 3.76 2.26 -21.75
CA GLY A 48 5.02 2.02 -22.44
C GLY A 48 6.24 2.37 -21.59
N ARG A 49 7.22 3.05 -22.20
CA ARG A 49 8.54 3.30 -21.58
C ARG A 49 8.45 4.12 -20.29
N GLU A 50 7.44 4.96 -20.13
CA GLU A 50 7.30 5.81 -18.93
C GLU A 50 7.10 4.99 -17.66
N SER A 51 6.44 3.84 -17.77
CA SER A 51 6.13 2.97 -16.63
C SER A 51 7.10 1.80 -16.44
N ILE A 52 8.13 1.68 -17.28
CA ILE A 52 9.06 0.56 -17.29
C ILE A 52 10.47 1.03 -16.92
N ARG A 53 11.10 0.35 -15.97
CA ARG A 53 12.52 0.43 -15.66
C ARG A 53 13.26 -0.70 -16.40
N VAL A 54 14.41 -0.38 -16.97
CA VAL A 54 15.32 -1.35 -17.60
C VAL A 54 16.66 -1.33 -16.85
N ASN A 55 17.10 -2.48 -16.34
CA ASN A 55 18.41 -2.66 -15.71
C ASN A 55 19.44 -3.15 -16.74
N SER A 56 20.62 -2.54 -16.79
CA SER A 56 21.62 -2.71 -17.85
C SER A 56 22.61 -3.87 -17.65
N THR A 57 22.49 -4.71 -16.61
CA THR A 57 23.64 -5.50 -16.11
C THR A 57 23.70 -7.00 -16.42
N SER A 58 22.71 -7.69 -17.01
CA SER A 58 22.86 -9.15 -17.35
C SER A 58 21.74 -9.78 -18.20
N GLY A 59 22.05 -10.40 -19.36
CA GLY A 59 21.26 -11.44 -20.07
C GLY A 59 19.90 -11.05 -20.71
N ILE A 60 19.56 -11.62 -21.89
CA ILE A 60 18.38 -11.45 -22.80
C ILE A 60 17.53 -10.16 -22.64
N ASP A 61 17.54 -9.31 -23.67
CA ASP A 61 16.79 -8.03 -23.75
C ASP A 61 15.33 -8.16 -24.21
N ASN A 62 14.74 -9.36 -24.14
CA ASN A 62 13.40 -9.62 -24.69
C ASN A 62 12.36 -9.73 -23.58
N MET A 63 11.43 -8.77 -23.53
CA MET A 63 10.25 -8.79 -22.66
C MET A 63 9.00 -8.81 -23.53
N HIS A 64 8.01 -9.60 -23.14
CA HIS A 64 6.72 -9.67 -23.83
C HIS A 64 5.59 -9.67 -22.80
N ILE A 65 4.63 -8.76 -22.97
CA ILE A 65 3.42 -8.69 -22.15
C ILE A 65 2.22 -8.66 -23.08
N SER A 66 1.36 -9.66 -22.99
CA SER A 66 0.11 -9.75 -23.73
C SER A 66 -1.08 -9.53 -22.80
N LEU A 67 -2.01 -8.67 -23.21
CA LEU A 67 -3.30 -8.47 -22.58
C LEU A 67 -4.42 -8.83 -23.57
N LYS A 68 -5.31 -9.72 -23.17
CA LYS A 68 -6.52 -10.06 -23.95
C LYS A 68 -7.73 -9.36 -23.37
N PHE A 69 -8.47 -8.68 -24.23
CA PHE A 69 -9.70 -7.98 -23.89
C PHE A 69 -10.88 -8.60 -24.64
N LYS A 70 -12.02 -8.70 -23.95
CA LYS A 70 -13.32 -8.95 -24.57
C LYS A 70 -14.13 -7.68 -24.66
N LEU A 71 -14.49 -7.33 -25.89
CA LEU A 71 -15.39 -6.24 -26.24
C LEU A 71 -16.81 -6.80 -26.44
N SER A 72 -17.77 -5.95 -26.81
CA SER A 72 -19.17 -6.38 -27.03
C SER A 72 -19.26 -7.49 -28.08
N ASP A 73 -18.58 -7.31 -29.21
CA ASP A 73 -18.74 -8.15 -30.41
C ASP A 73 -17.41 -8.75 -30.90
N SER A 74 -16.34 -8.60 -30.12
CA SER A 74 -15.00 -9.06 -30.53
C SER A 74 -14.07 -9.33 -29.34
N GLN A 75 -12.93 -9.94 -29.64
CA GLN A 75 -11.80 -10.03 -28.73
C GLN A 75 -10.58 -9.36 -29.38
N ILE A 76 -9.82 -8.64 -28.57
CA ILE A 76 -8.58 -7.99 -29.00
C ILE A 76 -7.44 -8.44 -28.09
N GLU A 77 -6.30 -8.75 -28.70
CA GLU A 77 -5.06 -9.03 -27.98
C GLU A 77 -4.05 -7.93 -28.27
N VAL A 78 -3.53 -7.31 -27.21
CA VAL A 78 -2.51 -6.27 -27.30
C VAL A 78 -1.23 -6.78 -26.67
N ILE A 79 -0.19 -6.87 -27.50
CA ILE A 79 1.12 -7.39 -27.12
C ILE A 79 2.12 -6.26 -27.15
N ARG A 80 2.67 -5.94 -25.97
CA ARG A 80 3.77 -5.01 -25.78
C ARG A 80 5.06 -5.78 -25.61
N SER A 81 6.04 -5.43 -26.42
CA SER A 81 7.35 -6.09 -26.42
C SER A 81 8.47 -5.09 -26.29
N TYR A 82 9.59 -5.56 -25.77
CA TYR A 82 10.86 -4.85 -25.72
C TYR A 82 11.92 -5.78 -26.26
N SER A 83 12.71 -5.29 -27.23
CA SER A 83 13.85 -6.00 -27.78
C SER A 83 14.84 -4.97 -28.32
N ASN A 84 16.15 -5.25 -28.20
CA ASN A 84 17.21 -4.40 -28.74
C ASN A 84 17.11 -2.91 -28.33
N GLY A 85 16.70 -2.62 -27.10
CA GLY A 85 16.58 -1.23 -26.61
C GLY A 85 15.29 -0.50 -27.01
N ILE A 86 14.39 -1.18 -27.72
CA ILE A 86 13.22 -0.59 -28.38
C ILE A 86 11.95 -1.25 -27.81
N PHE A 87 11.01 -0.44 -27.34
CA PHE A 87 9.66 -0.92 -27.01
C PHE A 87 8.78 -0.87 -28.25
N TYR A 88 7.91 -1.83 -28.48
CA TYR A 88 7.00 -1.80 -29.62
C TYR A 88 5.75 -2.61 -29.33
N PHE A 89 4.76 -2.50 -30.21
CA PHE A 89 3.58 -3.35 -30.18
C PHE A 89 3.66 -4.36 -31.34
N GLU A 90 3.49 -5.65 -31.06
CA GLU A 90 3.63 -6.69 -32.11
C GLU A 90 2.45 -6.68 -33.08
N ASN A 91 1.24 -6.49 -32.57
CA ASN A 91 0.00 -6.63 -33.34
C ASN A 91 -0.39 -5.36 -34.12
N PHE A 92 0.47 -4.34 -34.16
CA PHE A 92 0.16 -3.04 -34.77
C PHE A 92 1.26 -2.60 -35.76
N THR A 93 0.91 -2.55 -37.05
CA THR A 93 1.81 -2.32 -38.19
C THR A 93 2.38 -0.89 -38.30
N ARG A 94 1.99 0.03 -37.41
CA ARG A 94 2.54 1.40 -37.33
C ARG A 94 2.64 1.85 -35.87
N CYS A 95 3.72 1.48 -35.18
CA CYS A 95 3.99 1.97 -33.83
C CYS A 95 5.42 2.48 -33.68
N LEU A 96 5.54 3.76 -33.36
CA LEU A 96 6.77 4.35 -32.83
C LEU A 96 7.03 3.81 -31.42
N SER A 97 8.31 3.63 -31.11
CA SER A 97 8.82 2.71 -30.11
C SER A 97 8.73 3.15 -28.64
N SER A 98 7.83 4.05 -28.30
CA SER A 98 7.78 4.70 -26.99
C SER A 98 6.39 5.14 -26.54
N ASN A 99 5.36 4.96 -27.37
CA ASN A 99 4.11 5.69 -27.18
C ASN A 99 3.13 5.00 -26.22
N ARG A 100 2.41 5.84 -25.45
CA ARG A 100 1.17 5.46 -24.79
C ARG A 100 0.16 4.94 -25.79
N ILE A 101 -0.67 3.97 -25.40
CA ILE A 101 -1.66 3.37 -26.30
C ILE A 101 -2.68 4.38 -26.81
N SER A 102 -2.99 5.41 -26.01
CA SER A 102 -3.90 6.50 -26.37
C SER A 102 -3.38 7.34 -27.55
N HIS A 103 -2.08 7.28 -27.86
CA HIS A 103 -1.51 7.95 -29.02
C HIS A 103 -1.63 7.10 -30.30
N LEU A 104 -2.14 5.87 -30.20
CA LEU A 104 -2.39 5.02 -31.35
C LEU A 104 -3.78 5.29 -31.92
N ARG A 105 -3.83 5.55 -33.23
CA ARG A 105 -5.11 5.72 -33.93
C ARG A 105 -5.85 4.38 -34.00
N ASN A 106 -7.17 4.42 -33.87
CA ASN A 106 -8.09 3.29 -34.11
C ASN A 106 -7.90 2.09 -33.16
N ILE A 107 -7.73 2.34 -31.87
CA ILE A 107 -7.68 1.27 -30.86
C ILE A 107 -8.88 1.39 -29.91
N ASP A 108 -9.79 0.42 -29.98
CA ASP A 108 -11.01 0.34 -29.16
C ASP A 108 -10.76 -0.11 -27.71
N ILE A 109 -9.55 0.13 -27.20
CA ILE A 109 -9.19 -0.23 -25.81
C ILE A 109 -8.69 0.93 -24.96
N VAL A 110 -8.78 2.18 -25.43
CA VAL A 110 -8.41 3.37 -24.64
C VAL A 110 -9.24 3.48 -23.36
N GLU A 111 -10.52 3.09 -23.40
CA GLU A 111 -11.37 3.03 -22.20
C GLU A 111 -10.90 1.99 -21.16
N TYR A 112 -10.03 1.05 -21.53
CA TYR A 112 -9.44 0.08 -20.60
C TYR A 112 -8.06 0.53 -20.09
N GLU A 113 -7.63 1.75 -20.41
CA GLU A 113 -6.43 2.32 -19.80
C GLU A 113 -6.60 2.40 -18.27
N PRO A 114 -5.79 1.68 -17.48
CA PRO A 114 -6.07 1.50 -16.08
C PRO A 114 -5.87 2.80 -15.29
N ILE A 115 -6.79 3.06 -14.36
CA ILE A 115 -6.56 4.00 -13.27
C ILE A 115 -5.84 3.23 -12.17
N ILE A 116 -4.70 3.75 -11.71
CA ILE A 116 -3.87 3.07 -10.71
C ILE A 116 -3.96 3.85 -9.41
N ILE A 117 -4.39 3.17 -8.35
CA ILE A 117 -4.56 3.69 -6.99
C ILE A 117 -3.45 3.10 -6.12
N SER A 118 -2.73 3.96 -5.40
CA SER A 118 -1.67 3.54 -4.48
C SER A 118 -1.74 4.36 -3.20
N TYR A 119 -1.62 3.67 -2.06
CA TYR A 119 -1.75 4.25 -0.72
C TYR A 119 -0.59 5.17 -0.32
N LYS A 120 0.56 5.14 -1.00
CA LYS A 120 1.74 5.94 -0.59
C LYS A 120 1.67 7.43 -0.90
N ASN A 121 0.60 7.90 -1.56
CA ASN A 121 0.43 9.31 -1.89
C ASN A 121 -0.21 10.09 -0.73
N ASN A 122 0.66 10.58 0.17
CA ASN A 122 0.32 11.42 1.33
C ASN A 122 -0.29 12.81 1.00
N SER A 123 -0.56 13.11 -0.28
CA SER A 123 -0.93 14.45 -0.74
C SER A 123 -2.27 14.49 -1.50
N LEU A 124 -3.12 13.47 -1.37
CA LEU A 124 -4.39 13.46 -2.08
C LEU A 124 -5.33 14.54 -1.56
N GLU A 125 -5.54 15.53 -2.41
CA GLU A 125 -6.60 16.52 -2.31
C GLU A 125 -7.91 15.80 -2.71
N PHE A 126 -8.87 15.69 -1.79
CA PHE A 126 -10.18 15.12 -2.10
C PHE A 126 -11.30 16.04 -1.62
N ASP A 127 -12.37 16.05 -2.40
CA ASP A 127 -13.57 16.80 -2.13
C ASP A 127 -14.59 15.87 -1.45
N ILE A 128 -14.93 16.20 -0.19
CA ILE A 128 -15.89 15.41 0.59
C ILE A 128 -17.28 15.42 -0.02
N ASP A 129 -17.69 16.51 -0.67
CA ASP A 129 -18.99 16.58 -1.30
C ASP A 129 -19.05 15.64 -2.51
N ILE A 130 -17.95 15.53 -3.26
CA ILE A 130 -17.82 14.55 -4.35
C ILE A 130 -17.83 13.11 -3.80
N ILE A 131 -17.13 12.85 -2.69
CA ILE A 131 -17.17 11.53 -2.03
C ILE A 131 -18.60 11.20 -1.59
N LYS A 132 -19.27 12.10 -0.87
CA LYS A 132 -20.66 11.94 -0.41
C LYS A 132 -21.58 11.68 -1.60
N LYS A 133 -21.50 12.50 -2.67
CA LYS A 133 -22.26 12.33 -3.92
C LYS A 133 -22.11 10.91 -4.48
N HIS A 134 -20.88 10.41 -4.63
CA HIS A 134 -20.67 9.07 -5.17
C HIS A 134 -21.12 7.96 -4.22
N LEU A 135 -20.88 8.09 -2.90
CA LEU A 135 -21.37 7.12 -1.92
C LEU A 135 -22.89 6.94 -2.01
N PHE A 136 -23.66 8.03 -2.17
CA PHE A 136 -25.12 7.96 -2.34
C PHE A 136 -25.56 7.44 -3.73
N GLN A 137 -24.72 7.60 -4.76
CA GLN A 137 -24.99 7.02 -6.09
C GLN A 137 -24.70 5.52 -6.16
N LEU A 138 -23.76 5.05 -5.33
CA LEU A 138 -23.48 3.64 -5.14
C LEU A 138 -24.64 3.07 -4.32
N LYS A 139 -25.35 2.09 -4.86
CA LYS A 139 -26.51 1.43 -4.21
C LYS A 139 -26.05 0.49 -3.09
N LEU A 140 -25.39 1.05 -2.09
CA LEU A 140 -24.87 0.36 -0.90
C LEU A 140 -25.97 0.17 0.13
N GLU A 141 -25.78 -0.80 1.03
CA GLU A 141 -26.64 -0.98 2.20
C GLU A 141 -26.50 0.22 3.16
N SER A 142 -27.55 0.52 3.93
CA SER A 142 -27.61 1.74 4.75
C SER A 142 -26.53 1.78 5.83
N ASP A 143 -26.25 0.65 6.48
CA ASP A 143 -25.21 0.50 7.49
C ASP A 143 -23.80 0.76 6.94
N ILE A 144 -23.53 0.34 5.70
CA ILE A 144 -22.27 0.63 4.99
C ILE A 144 -22.13 2.13 4.72
N ILE A 145 -23.21 2.77 4.25
CA ILE A 145 -23.22 4.22 4.02
C ILE A 145 -23.00 4.96 5.35
N ASP A 146 -23.71 4.56 6.40
CA ASP A 146 -23.62 5.16 7.73
C ASP A 146 -22.19 5.05 8.29
N PHE A 147 -21.51 3.91 8.09
CA PHE A 147 -20.10 3.75 8.46
C PHE A 147 -19.19 4.79 7.79
N PHE A 148 -19.30 4.96 6.47
CA PHE A 148 -18.47 5.95 5.76
C PHE A 148 -18.84 7.38 6.15
N LEU A 149 -20.13 7.68 6.32
CA LEU A 149 -20.59 8.98 6.76
C LEU A 149 -20.13 9.28 8.19
N GLU A 150 -20.07 8.30 9.08
CA GLU A 150 -19.55 8.49 10.42
C GLU A 150 -18.07 8.91 10.39
N ILE A 151 -17.25 8.24 9.58
CA ILE A 151 -15.85 8.62 9.37
C ILE A 151 -15.80 10.06 8.84
N ILE A 152 -16.48 10.33 7.71
CA ILE A 152 -16.49 11.65 7.06
C ILE A 152 -16.93 12.77 8.02
N ASN A 153 -18.03 12.58 8.76
CA ASN A 153 -18.60 13.57 9.67
C ASN A 153 -17.73 13.80 10.92
N ARG A 154 -16.93 12.81 11.35
CA ARG A 154 -15.94 13.02 12.41
C ARG A 154 -14.85 13.99 11.96
N VAL A 155 -14.53 13.98 10.67
CA VAL A 155 -13.41 14.70 10.10
C VAL A 155 -13.75 16.19 9.86
N GLU A 156 -15.04 16.53 9.70
CA GLU A 156 -15.55 17.91 9.57
C GLU A 156 -15.49 18.76 10.85
N LYS A 157 -15.01 18.22 11.98
CA LYS A 157 -15.07 18.88 13.31
C LYS A 157 -13.86 19.75 13.67
N THR A 158 -13.10 20.28 12.72
CA THR A 158 -12.00 21.21 13.05
C THR A 158 -12.45 22.67 12.92
N LYS A 159 -11.89 23.56 13.74
CA LYS A 159 -12.10 25.03 13.61
C LYS A 159 -11.38 25.61 12.39
N VAL A 160 -10.52 24.83 11.73
CA VAL A 160 -9.69 25.25 10.61
C VAL A 160 -10.31 24.73 9.33
N LYS A 161 -10.75 25.66 8.47
CA LYS A 161 -11.35 25.34 7.18
C LYS A 161 -10.39 24.44 6.37
N ASN A 162 -10.94 23.37 5.78
CA ASN A 162 -10.21 22.40 4.94
C ASN A 162 -9.12 21.58 5.68
N ALA A 163 -9.13 21.54 7.02
CA ALA A 163 -8.29 20.62 7.79
C ALA A 163 -9.14 19.50 8.39
N TYR A 164 -8.73 18.28 8.13
CA TYR A 164 -9.54 17.09 8.34
C TYR A 164 -8.89 16.20 9.39
N ARG A 165 -9.36 16.32 10.64
CA ARG A 165 -8.75 15.58 11.76
C ARG A 165 -9.26 14.15 11.84
N ILE A 166 -8.35 13.20 11.72
CA ILE A 166 -8.61 11.76 11.84
C ILE A 166 -8.02 11.20 13.14
N TYR A 167 -8.47 10.03 13.56
CA TYR A 167 -8.04 9.38 14.81
C TYR A 167 -7.18 8.14 14.60
N SER A 168 -7.18 7.53 13.40
CA SER A 168 -6.41 6.32 13.12
C SER A 168 -5.87 6.25 11.70
N GLY A 169 -4.81 5.46 11.50
CA GLY A 169 -4.29 5.15 10.17
C GLY A 169 -5.29 4.39 9.29
N GLY A 170 -6.21 3.62 9.89
CA GLY A 170 -7.29 2.96 9.14
C GLY A 170 -8.32 3.96 8.60
N GLU A 171 -8.73 4.95 9.40
CA GLU A 171 -9.58 6.06 8.94
C GLU A 171 -8.87 6.85 7.82
N ARG A 172 -7.56 7.10 7.96
CA ARG A 172 -6.74 7.70 6.91
C ARG A 172 -6.82 6.92 5.61
N TYR A 173 -6.54 5.62 5.68
CA TYR A 173 -6.57 4.71 4.55
C TYR A 173 -7.93 4.74 3.85
N ILE A 174 -9.02 4.66 4.60
CA ILE A 174 -10.37 4.71 4.06
C ILE A 174 -10.61 6.02 3.31
N LEU A 175 -10.28 7.17 3.91
CA LEU A 175 -10.53 8.47 3.29
C LEU A 175 -9.67 8.72 2.05
N GLU A 176 -8.38 8.37 2.11
CA GLU A 176 -7.48 8.49 0.95
C GLU A 176 -7.94 7.59 -0.20
N LEU A 177 -8.40 6.36 0.10
CA LEU A 177 -8.95 5.47 -0.91
C LEU A 177 -10.28 6.00 -1.47
N LEU A 178 -11.20 6.48 -0.63
CA LEU A 178 -12.46 7.08 -1.07
C LEU A 178 -12.23 8.29 -1.98
N GLY A 179 -11.27 9.14 -1.66
CA GLY A 179 -10.86 10.27 -2.50
C GLY A 179 -10.30 9.83 -3.86
N GLN A 180 -9.45 8.79 -3.89
CA GLN A 180 -8.94 8.25 -5.15
C GLN A 180 -10.04 7.60 -5.99
N LEU A 181 -10.95 6.86 -5.34
CA LEU A 181 -12.08 6.21 -6.00
C LEU A 181 -13.08 7.23 -6.53
N SER A 182 -13.35 8.32 -5.80
CA SER A 182 -14.29 9.35 -6.27
C SER A 182 -13.79 10.02 -7.55
N ILE A 183 -12.50 10.34 -7.63
CA ILE A 183 -11.86 10.83 -8.87
C ILE A 183 -11.95 9.78 -9.98
N ALA A 184 -11.70 8.50 -9.65
CA ALA A 184 -11.78 7.42 -10.61
C ALA A 184 -13.20 7.21 -11.17
N LEU A 185 -14.23 7.48 -10.37
CA LEU A 185 -15.64 7.33 -10.74
C LEU A 185 -16.17 8.45 -11.66
N GLU A 186 -15.51 9.60 -11.69
CA GLU A 186 -15.79 10.68 -12.66
C GLU A 186 -15.10 10.42 -14.03
N ASP A 187 -14.16 9.45 -14.09
CA ASP A 187 -13.49 9.04 -15.33
C ASP A 187 -14.33 8.02 -16.11
N LYS A 188 -14.16 7.98 -17.43
CA LYS A 188 -14.84 7.02 -18.32
C LYS A 188 -14.12 5.67 -18.43
N ARG A 189 -12.93 5.54 -17.84
CA ARG A 189 -12.14 4.31 -17.87
C ARG A 189 -12.84 3.17 -17.11
N LYS A 190 -12.64 1.96 -17.61
CA LYS A 190 -13.34 0.74 -17.18
C LYS A 190 -12.48 -0.21 -16.36
N ILE A 191 -11.24 0.18 -16.00
CA ILE A 191 -10.35 -0.63 -15.17
C ILE A 191 -9.74 0.23 -14.06
N ILE A 192 -9.85 -0.25 -12.82
CA ILE A 192 -9.13 0.27 -11.65
C ILE A 192 -8.17 -0.81 -11.13
N LEU A 193 -6.91 -0.43 -10.93
CA LEU A 193 -5.88 -1.23 -10.29
C LEU A 193 -5.60 -0.65 -8.91
N ILE A 194 -5.68 -1.44 -7.84
CA ILE A 194 -5.41 -0.98 -6.47
C ILE A 194 -4.23 -1.74 -5.89
N ASP A 195 -3.16 -1.01 -5.57
CA ASP A 195 -1.97 -1.55 -4.91
C ASP A 195 -2.06 -1.46 -3.38
N GLU A 196 -1.46 -2.43 -2.69
CA GLU A 196 -1.43 -2.55 -1.22
C GLU A 196 -2.81 -2.46 -0.53
N PHE A 197 -3.84 -3.12 -1.09
CA PHE A 197 -5.20 -2.98 -0.58
C PHE A 197 -5.38 -3.56 0.84
N GLY A 198 -5.91 -2.73 1.74
CA GLY A 198 -6.43 -3.11 3.04
C GLY A 198 -5.39 -3.32 4.15
N GLY A 199 -4.12 -3.01 3.91
CA GLY A 199 -3.03 -3.33 4.84
C GLY A 199 -3.12 -2.70 6.23
N ASP A 200 -3.87 -1.61 6.40
CA ASP A 200 -4.01 -0.86 7.66
C ASP A 200 -5.39 -1.02 8.34
N LEU A 201 -6.20 -1.97 7.88
CA LEU A 201 -7.59 -2.10 8.30
C LEU A 201 -7.81 -3.27 9.23
N ASP A 202 -8.74 -3.11 10.16
CA ASP A 202 -9.33 -4.24 10.87
C ASP A 202 -10.28 -5.03 9.93
N SER A 203 -10.67 -6.24 10.35
CA SER A 203 -11.51 -7.13 9.54
C SER A 203 -12.89 -6.53 9.19
N ASN A 204 -13.48 -5.71 10.08
CA ASN A 204 -14.79 -5.10 9.83
C ASN A 204 -14.66 -4.00 8.77
N SER A 205 -13.74 -3.05 8.98
CA SER A 205 -13.46 -1.97 8.03
C SER A 205 -13.06 -2.51 6.65
N PHE A 206 -12.25 -3.57 6.62
CA PHE A 206 -11.87 -4.27 5.39
C PHE A 206 -13.10 -4.84 4.66
N SER A 207 -14.00 -5.53 5.38
CA SER A 207 -15.22 -6.09 4.80
C SER A 207 -16.12 -5.00 4.21
N ILE A 208 -16.25 -3.86 4.88
CA ILE A 208 -17.07 -2.73 4.42
C ILE A 208 -16.48 -2.12 3.12
N LEU A 209 -15.16 -1.94 3.05
CA LEU A 209 -14.51 -1.50 1.80
C LEU A 209 -14.65 -2.52 0.67
N MET A 210 -14.63 -3.81 0.97
CA MET A 210 -14.88 -4.83 -0.06
C MET A 210 -16.30 -4.71 -0.64
N SER A 211 -17.31 -4.45 0.19
CA SER A 211 -18.68 -4.19 -0.28
C SER A 211 -18.79 -2.92 -1.12
N LEU A 212 -18.00 -1.88 -0.80
CA LEU A 212 -17.88 -0.69 -1.64
C LEU A 212 -17.34 -1.06 -3.03
N LEU A 213 -16.24 -1.81 -3.09
CA LEU A 213 -15.64 -2.25 -4.35
C LEU A 213 -16.58 -3.13 -5.16
N ASP A 214 -17.39 -3.99 -4.52
CA ASP A 214 -18.41 -4.82 -5.20
C ASP A 214 -19.49 -3.96 -5.89
N SER A 215 -19.92 -2.89 -5.23
CA SER A 215 -20.86 -1.93 -5.84
C SER A 215 -20.25 -1.22 -7.04
N ILE A 216 -18.97 -0.83 -6.95
CA ILE A 216 -18.21 -0.22 -8.06
C ILE A 216 -18.01 -1.22 -9.19
N SER A 217 -17.76 -2.50 -8.88
CA SER A 217 -17.41 -3.51 -9.86
C SER A 217 -18.52 -3.85 -10.86
N ARG A 218 -19.76 -3.43 -10.54
CA ARG A 218 -20.91 -3.53 -11.46
C ARG A 218 -20.73 -2.73 -12.74
N LYS A 219 -19.86 -1.71 -12.76
CA LYS A 219 -19.63 -0.83 -13.92
C LYS A 219 -18.16 -0.79 -14.38
N ILE A 220 -17.22 -0.99 -13.46
CA ILE A 220 -15.78 -0.83 -13.69
C ILE A 220 -15.10 -2.10 -13.21
N GLN A 221 -14.25 -2.72 -14.02
CA GLN A 221 -13.48 -3.89 -13.59
C GLN A 221 -12.46 -3.46 -12.53
N VAL A 222 -12.42 -4.16 -11.39
CA VAL A 222 -11.52 -3.85 -10.28
C VAL A 222 -10.50 -4.98 -10.10
N ILE A 223 -9.22 -4.63 -10.09
CA ILE A 223 -8.13 -5.58 -9.83
C ILE A 223 -7.38 -5.05 -8.61
N ILE A 224 -7.39 -5.83 -7.53
CA ILE A 224 -6.72 -5.47 -6.30
C ILE A 224 -5.59 -6.44 -6.02
N VAL A 225 -4.47 -5.91 -5.55
CA VAL A 225 -3.41 -6.74 -4.96
C VAL A 225 -3.35 -6.49 -3.46
N MET A 226 -3.25 -7.57 -2.68
CA MET A 226 -3.16 -7.49 -1.23
C MET A 226 -2.19 -8.53 -0.67
N SER A 227 -1.74 -8.29 0.55
CA SER A 227 -1.05 -9.30 1.36
C SER A 227 -2.05 -10.33 1.88
N SER A 228 -1.55 -11.48 2.36
CA SER A 228 -2.40 -12.58 2.81
C SER A 228 -3.17 -12.33 4.11
N TYR A 229 -3.08 -11.14 4.72
CA TYR A 229 -3.63 -10.86 6.06
C TYR A 229 -5.15 -10.96 6.12
N HIS A 230 -5.84 -10.51 5.07
CA HIS A 230 -7.31 -10.44 5.05
C HIS A 230 -7.97 -11.55 4.24
N VAL A 231 -7.22 -12.57 3.81
CA VAL A 231 -7.74 -13.64 2.94
C VAL A 231 -8.92 -14.36 3.58
N HIS A 232 -8.85 -14.62 4.88
CA HIS A 232 -9.93 -15.25 5.63
C HIS A 232 -11.17 -14.36 5.82
N SER A 233 -11.01 -13.04 5.65
CA SER A 233 -12.08 -12.05 5.72
C SER A 233 -12.76 -11.83 4.37
N LEU A 234 -12.22 -12.36 3.27
CA LEU A 234 -12.83 -12.26 1.94
C LEU A 234 -14.04 -13.20 1.84
N LYS A 235 -15.23 -12.61 1.69
CA LYS A 235 -16.47 -13.31 1.31
C LYS A 235 -16.65 -13.32 -0.21
N LEU A 236 -15.60 -13.69 -0.96
CA LEU A 236 -15.66 -13.80 -2.41
C LEU A 236 -15.73 -15.26 -2.85
N GLU A 237 -16.32 -15.51 -4.02
CA GLU A 237 -16.17 -16.80 -4.67
C GLU A 237 -14.67 -17.11 -4.88
N LYS A 238 -14.25 -18.36 -4.62
CA LYS A 238 -12.84 -18.77 -4.76
C LYS A 238 -12.24 -18.45 -6.13
N LYS A 239 -13.08 -18.36 -7.18
CA LYS A 239 -12.65 -18.05 -8.56
C LYS A 239 -12.21 -16.59 -8.76
N SER A 240 -12.53 -15.70 -7.83
CA SER A 240 -12.10 -14.29 -7.86
C SER A 240 -10.78 -14.07 -7.14
N ILE A 241 -10.21 -15.09 -6.50
CA ILE A 241 -8.98 -14.99 -5.69
C ILE A 241 -7.87 -15.76 -6.39
N GLU A 242 -6.81 -15.05 -6.76
CA GLU A 242 -5.60 -15.61 -7.36
C GLU A 242 -4.43 -15.54 -6.37
N LEU A 243 -3.76 -16.67 -6.15
CA LEU A 243 -2.63 -16.76 -5.22
C LEU A 243 -1.30 -16.60 -5.96
N LEU A 244 -0.57 -15.53 -5.66
CA LEU A 244 0.80 -15.32 -6.10
C LEU A 244 1.79 -15.90 -5.10
N HIS A 245 2.51 -16.92 -5.55
CA HIS A 245 3.60 -17.52 -4.80
C HIS A 245 4.88 -16.66 -4.87
N VAL A 246 5.72 -16.77 -3.84
CA VAL A 246 6.99 -16.05 -3.78
C VAL A 246 7.91 -16.59 -4.86
N THR A 247 8.45 -15.67 -5.67
CA THR A 247 9.49 -15.94 -6.67
C THR A 247 10.87 -15.75 -6.03
N ASN A 248 11.88 -16.52 -6.46
CA ASN A 248 13.20 -16.39 -5.84
C ASN A 248 13.79 -15.00 -6.14
N PRO A 249 14.45 -14.35 -5.17
CA PRO A 249 15.04 -13.03 -5.37
C PRO A 249 16.07 -12.94 -6.50
N SER A 250 16.69 -14.08 -6.86
CA SER A 250 17.63 -14.24 -7.98
C SER A 250 16.98 -14.10 -9.35
N ASP A 251 15.66 -14.24 -9.45
CA ASP A 251 14.95 -14.37 -10.73
C ASP A 251 14.40 -13.02 -11.24
N ARG A 252 14.98 -11.91 -10.77
CA ARG A 252 14.56 -10.56 -11.20
C ARG A 252 15.04 -10.28 -12.62
N ASN A 253 14.08 -10.06 -13.51
CA ASN A 253 14.32 -9.73 -14.91
C ASN A 253 14.85 -8.30 -15.10
N LYS A 254 15.40 -8.03 -16.29
CA LYS A 254 15.90 -6.70 -16.67
C LYS A 254 14.82 -5.64 -16.70
N CYS A 255 13.66 -5.98 -17.26
CA CYS A 255 12.51 -5.10 -17.36
C CYS A 255 11.66 -5.26 -16.11
N GLY A 256 11.19 -4.15 -15.54
CA GLY A 256 10.26 -4.17 -14.43
C GLY A 256 9.49 -2.87 -14.32
N PHE A 257 8.54 -2.81 -13.40
CA PHE A 257 7.75 -1.61 -13.18
C PHE A 257 8.59 -0.48 -12.56
N LYS A 258 8.44 0.73 -13.09
CA LYS A 258 9.03 1.95 -12.54
C LYS A 258 8.07 2.52 -11.47
N TYR A 259 8.32 2.24 -10.20
CA TYR A 259 7.42 2.63 -9.11
C TYR A 259 7.13 4.14 -9.06
N ASP A 260 8.14 4.99 -9.28
CA ASP A 260 7.99 6.46 -9.30
C ASP A 260 7.01 6.97 -10.39
N PHE A 261 6.62 6.12 -11.34
CA PHE A 261 5.62 6.45 -12.35
C PHE A 261 4.23 6.70 -11.75
N LEU A 262 3.87 5.99 -10.66
CA LEU A 262 2.58 6.12 -9.98
C LEU A 262 2.30 7.56 -9.56
N ASP A 263 3.29 8.22 -8.97
CA ASP A 263 3.18 9.58 -8.44
C ASP A 263 3.01 10.61 -9.56
N SER A 264 3.55 10.33 -10.76
CA SER A 264 3.45 11.21 -11.92
C SER A 264 2.07 11.21 -12.60
N ILE A 265 1.36 10.07 -12.63
CA ILE A 265 0.01 10.00 -13.24
C ILE A 265 -1.02 10.71 -12.37
N LEU A 266 -1.03 10.43 -11.06
CA LEU A 266 -2.06 10.97 -10.16
C LEU A 266 -1.94 12.49 -10.05
N SER A 267 -0.71 13.01 -9.96
CA SER A 267 -0.44 14.45 -9.91
C SER A 267 -0.90 15.19 -11.18
N THR A 268 -0.71 14.62 -12.36
CA THR A 268 -1.18 15.23 -13.63
C THR A 268 -2.71 15.32 -13.74
N ARG A 269 -3.46 14.38 -13.15
CA ARG A 269 -4.93 14.45 -13.14
C ARG A 269 -5.47 15.54 -12.25
N ILE A 270 -4.91 15.69 -11.04
CA ILE A 270 -5.30 16.72 -10.07
C ILE A 270 -5.09 18.12 -10.66
N GLN A 271 -4.04 18.31 -11.47
CA GLN A 271 -3.78 19.60 -12.14
C GLN A 271 -4.74 19.90 -13.31
N SER A 272 -5.40 18.88 -13.87
CA SER A 272 -6.24 19.00 -15.07
C SER A 272 -7.74 19.21 -14.79
N SER A 273 -8.18 19.07 -13.54
CA SER A 273 -9.54 19.43 -13.15
C SER A 273 -9.62 20.95 -12.95
N ASP A 274 -10.34 21.65 -13.82
CA ASP A 274 -10.62 23.10 -13.75
C ASP A 274 -11.42 23.55 -12.51
N SER A 275 -11.77 22.63 -11.60
CA SER A 275 -12.35 22.99 -10.31
C SER A 275 -11.25 23.42 -9.34
N PRO A 276 -11.43 24.51 -8.58
CA PRO A 276 -10.56 24.81 -7.45
C PRO A 276 -10.82 23.75 -6.38
N ILE A 277 -10.21 22.57 -6.52
CA ILE A 277 -10.25 21.52 -5.49
C ILE A 277 -9.74 22.19 -4.22
N THR A 278 -10.62 22.30 -3.24
CA THR A 278 -10.25 22.78 -1.91
C THR A 278 -9.21 21.82 -1.37
N LYS A 279 -8.01 22.35 -1.08
CA LYS A 279 -6.90 21.57 -0.52
C LYS A 279 -7.25 21.11 0.89
N ASN A 280 -7.92 19.96 0.95
CA ASN A 280 -8.37 19.36 2.18
C ASN A 280 -7.23 18.52 2.74
N LYS A 281 -6.64 18.97 3.85
CA LYS A 281 -5.48 18.31 4.45
C LYS A 281 -5.91 17.35 5.54
N ILE A 282 -5.57 16.05 5.41
CA ILE A 282 -5.76 15.08 6.50
C ILE A 282 -4.72 15.35 7.60
N VAL A 283 -5.20 15.55 8.82
CA VAL A 283 -4.41 15.80 10.02
C VAL A 283 -4.62 14.67 11.02
N GLN A 284 -3.59 13.89 11.31
CA GLN A 284 -3.68 12.77 12.27
C GLN A 284 -3.18 13.16 13.65
N TYR A 285 -2.05 13.85 13.72
CA TYR A 285 -1.35 14.15 14.97
C TYR A 285 -1.25 15.66 15.19
N VAL A 286 -1.97 16.16 16.19
CA VAL A 286 -1.88 17.56 16.64
C VAL A 286 -1.08 17.59 17.93
N MET A 287 -0.02 18.38 17.98
CA MET A 287 0.89 18.55 19.12
C MET A 287 0.10 18.82 20.42
N ASN A 288 0.53 18.23 21.53
CA ASN A 288 -0.08 18.34 22.86
C ASN A 288 -1.54 17.85 22.97
N SER A 289 -2.12 17.32 21.90
CA SER A 289 -3.46 16.76 21.94
C SER A 289 -3.43 15.27 22.30
N LYS A 290 -4.50 14.77 22.90
CA LYS A 290 -4.65 13.33 23.19
C LYS A 290 -5.21 12.59 22.00
N ILE A 291 -4.61 11.45 21.68
CA ILE A 291 -5.18 10.49 20.72
C ILE A 291 -6.22 9.60 21.41
N LYS A 292 -7.18 9.12 20.61
CA LYS A 292 -8.24 8.21 21.11
C LYS A 292 -7.81 6.75 21.13
N LEU A 293 -6.78 6.38 20.36
CA LEU A 293 -6.26 5.02 20.33
C LEU A 293 -5.62 4.68 21.67
N GLU A 294 -5.62 3.40 22.00
CA GLU A 294 -5.03 2.84 23.22
C GLU A 294 -3.92 1.87 22.85
N GLU A 295 -2.94 1.73 23.75
CA GLU A 295 -1.98 0.64 23.61
C GLU A 295 -2.69 -0.70 23.78
N ASN A 296 -2.32 -1.65 22.95
CA ASN A 296 -2.88 -2.98 22.95
C ASN A 296 -1.83 -3.96 22.39
N ILE A 297 -2.26 -5.16 22.01
CA ILE A 297 -1.34 -6.17 21.51
C ILE A 297 -0.75 -5.83 20.13
N ASP A 298 -1.45 -5.04 19.32
CA ASP A 298 -1.09 -4.63 17.96
C ASP A 298 -0.49 -3.21 17.90
N MET A 299 -0.55 -2.42 18.97
CA MET A 299 -0.12 -1.03 19.01
C MET A 299 0.66 -0.68 20.29
N GLU A 300 1.78 0.02 20.13
CA GLU A 300 2.63 0.51 21.22
C GLU A 300 2.99 1.99 21.00
N PHE A 301 2.95 2.79 22.07
CA PHE A 301 3.34 4.19 22.10
C PHE A 301 4.66 4.38 22.82
N LYS A 302 5.57 5.14 22.22
CA LYS A 302 6.83 5.53 22.85
C LYS A 302 7.04 7.03 22.84
N GLU A 303 7.32 7.58 24.01
CA GLU A 303 7.84 8.93 24.11
C GLU A 303 9.35 8.93 23.85
N VAL A 304 9.81 9.86 23.01
CA VAL A 304 11.24 10.09 22.82
C VAL A 304 11.66 11.22 23.75
N LYS A 305 12.29 10.85 24.87
CA LYS A 305 12.80 11.78 25.88
C LYS A 305 14.26 12.14 25.60
N GLY A 306 14.63 13.41 25.75
CA GLY A 306 16.00 13.90 25.62
C GLY A 306 16.35 14.48 24.23
N ILE A 307 17.61 14.88 24.06
CA ILE A 307 18.09 15.60 22.87
C ILE A 307 18.35 14.64 21.69
N ASN A 308 18.88 13.44 21.96
CA ASN A 308 19.24 12.47 20.92
C ASN A 308 18.06 11.56 20.57
N SER A 309 17.17 12.08 19.72
CA SER A 309 15.95 11.38 19.32
C SER A 309 16.22 10.06 18.59
N ILE A 310 17.21 10.04 17.69
CA ILE A 310 17.57 8.86 16.90
C ILE A 310 18.07 7.73 17.80
N ASP A 311 19.02 8.01 18.69
CA ASP A 311 19.63 6.99 19.56
C ASP A 311 18.59 6.33 20.48
N SER A 312 17.63 7.13 20.97
CA SER A 312 16.52 6.65 21.78
C SER A 312 15.67 5.62 21.03
N ILE A 313 15.34 5.90 19.76
CA ILE A 313 14.62 4.95 18.89
C ILE A 313 15.48 3.72 18.62
N LEU A 314 16.74 3.89 18.20
CA LEU A 314 17.65 2.79 17.86
C LEU A 314 17.92 1.84 19.02
N SER A 315 17.85 2.34 20.26
CA SER A 315 18.08 1.54 21.46
C SER A 315 16.98 0.49 21.72
N THR A 316 15.79 0.66 21.12
CA THR A 316 14.62 -0.17 21.43
C THR A 316 13.87 -0.71 20.21
N VAL A 317 14.12 -0.18 19.02
CA VAL A 317 13.38 -0.55 17.79
C VAL A 317 13.49 -2.03 17.45
N ASP A 318 14.69 -2.62 17.53
CA ASP A 318 14.91 -4.05 17.25
C ASP A 318 14.15 -4.94 18.25
N GLN A 319 14.13 -4.57 19.53
CA GLN A 319 13.39 -5.31 20.56
C GLN A 319 11.90 -5.36 20.26
N TYR A 320 11.31 -4.25 19.81
CA TYR A 320 9.90 -4.21 19.45
C TYR A 320 9.62 -5.01 18.16
N VAL A 321 10.45 -4.84 17.14
CA VAL A 321 10.31 -5.60 15.89
C VAL A 321 10.40 -7.09 16.16
N VAL A 322 11.41 -7.54 16.91
CA VAL A 322 11.55 -8.94 17.35
C VAL A 322 10.33 -9.39 18.15
N ALA A 323 9.83 -8.57 19.07
CA ALA A 323 8.63 -8.90 19.87
C ALA A 323 7.40 -9.19 19.01
N TYR A 324 7.16 -8.39 17.97
CA TYR A 324 6.06 -8.58 17.04
C TYR A 324 6.29 -9.77 16.10
N LEU A 325 7.49 -9.96 15.56
CA LEU A 325 7.81 -11.12 14.71
C LEU A 325 7.62 -12.44 15.45
N ASN A 326 7.89 -12.44 16.75
CA ASN A 326 7.77 -13.60 17.59
C ASN A 326 6.37 -13.82 18.14
N ILE A 327 5.37 -13.00 17.84
CA ILE A 327 4.01 -13.27 18.30
C ILE A 327 3.42 -14.47 17.54
N LYS A 328 2.67 -15.34 18.23
CA LYS A 328 2.02 -16.50 17.60
C LYS A 328 0.84 -16.10 16.70
N ARG A 329 0.25 -14.94 16.95
CA ARG A 329 -0.93 -14.44 16.22
C ARG A 329 -0.48 -13.82 14.89
N ASN A 330 -1.29 -13.98 13.86
CA ASN A 330 -1.06 -13.33 12.57
C ASN A 330 -1.53 -11.86 12.64
N ILE A 331 -0.83 -11.02 13.40
CA ILE A 331 -1.17 -9.60 13.63
C ILE A 331 -0.11 -8.64 13.13
N ILE A 332 -0.55 -7.50 12.60
CA ILE A 332 0.33 -6.39 12.26
C ILE A 332 0.62 -5.63 13.55
N GLY A 333 1.91 -5.41 13.83
CA GLY A 333 2.37 -4.61 14.95
C GLY A 333 2.70 -3.19 14.54
N LYS A 334 2.31 -2.19 15.33
CA LYS A 334 2.68 -0.79 15.12
C LYS A 334 3.32 -0.22 16.37
N VAL A 335 4.47 0.41 16.19
CA VAL A 335 5.12 1.20 17.24
C VAL A 335 5.19 2.65 16.80
N LEU A 336 4.65 3.54 17.62
CA LEU A 336 4.56 4.96 17.35
C LEU A 336 5.47 5.71 18.32
N TRP A 337 6.63 6.15 17.85
CA TRP A 337 7.49 7.05 18.62
C TRP A 337 7.04 8.51 18.42
N GLY A 338 6.99 9.25 19.52
CA GLY A 338 6.47 10.61 19.59
C GLY A 338 5.09 10.71 20.28
N ILE A 339 4.63 9.65 20.93
CA ILE A 339 3.38 9.63 21.70
C ILE A 339 3.71 9.19 23.12
N SER A 340 3.30 9.97 24.12
CA SER A 340 3.51 9.65 25.53
C SER A 340 2.59 8.53 26.01
N ASP A 341 2.95 7.94 27.15
CA ASP A 341 2.16 6.89 27.81
C ASP A 341 0.73 7.35 28.16
N ASP A 342 0.54 8.66 28.37
CA ASP A 342 -0.78 9.27 28.64
C ASP A 342 -1.57 9.64 27.37
N ARG A 343 -1.12 9.13 26.21
CA ARG A 343 -1.69 9.31 24.85
C ARG A 343 -1.54 10.70 24.27
N THR A 344 -0.58 11.49 24.75
CA THR A 344 -0.36 12.85 24.26
C THR A 344 0.63 12.85 23.10
N VAL A 345 0.32 13.60 22.03
CA VAL A 345 1.21 13.79 20.88
C VAL A 345 2.35 14.72 21.28
N MET A 346 3.56 14.18 21.38
CA MET A 346 4.78 14.92 21.76
C MET A 346 5.69 15.22 20.55
N GLY A 347 5.63 14.36 19.53
CA GLY A 347 6.44 14.44 18.33
C GLY A 347 7.94 14.22 18.58
N VAL A 348 8.59 13.49 17.69
CA VAL A 348 10.03 13.32 17.64
C VAL A 348 10.65 14.50 16.89
N LYS A 349 11.66 15.15 17.49
CA LYS A 349 12.37 16.22 16.80
C LYS A 349 13.35 15.62 15.79
N LEU A 350 13.13 15.88 14.50
CA LEU A 350 13.96 15.37 13.41
C LEU A 350 14.17 16.47 12.36
N ALA A 351 15.38 17.03 12.31
CA ALA A 351 15.76 17.94 11.25
C ALA A 351 15.75 17.24 9.88
N TYR A 352 15.66 17.99 8.79
CA TYR A 352 15.61 17.44 7.43
C TYR A 352 16.72 16.39 7.15
N SER A 353 17.96 16.69 7.55
CA SER A 353 19.12 15.80 7.38
C SER A 353 19.06 14.53 8.24
N GLU A 354 18.30 14.55 9.32
CA GLU A 354 18.15 13.44 10.27
C GLU A 354 17.11 12.42 9.83
N ARG A 355 16.18 12.78 8.94
CA ARG A 355 15.09 11.90 8.49
C ARG A 355 15.60 10.67 7.76
N ASP A 356 16.47 10.88 6.78
CA ASP A 356 17.07 9.78 6.02
C ASP A 356 18.13 9.04 6.85
N LYS A 357 18.80 9.75 7.75
CA LYS A 357 19.71 9.12 8.72
C LYS A 357 18.95 8.14 9.60
N LEU A 358 17.84 8.55 10.22
CA LEU A 358 16.99 7.70 11.04
C LEU A 358 16.53 6.45 10.27
N ARG A 359 16.02 6.62 9.04
CA ARG A 359 15.60 5.47 8.21
C ARG A 359 16.75 4.51 7.96
N ARG A 360 17.92 5.00 7.55
CA ARG A 360 19.11 4.17 7.32
C ARG A 360 19.56 3.46 8.59
N ASP A 361 19.64 4.18 9.70
CA ASP A 361 20.15 3.63 10.95
C ASP A 361 19.19 2.59 11.54
N VAL A 362 17.87 2.80 11.43
CA VAL A 362 16.87 1.78 11.80
C VAL A 362 17.01 0.55 10.90
N VAL A 363 17.12 0.71 9.58
CA VAL A 363 17.33 -0.42 8.66
C VAL A 363 18.60 -1.20 9.00
N ASN A 364 19.71 -0.49 9.26
CA ASN A 364 20.97 -1.10 9.68
C ASN A 364 20.87 -1.81 11.04
N LYS A 365 20.04 -1.29 11.94
CA LYS A 365 19.78 -1.92 13.24
C LYS A 365 18.95 -3.19 13.08
N LEU A 366 17.93 -3.17 12.22
CA LEU A 366 17.05 -4.30 11.96
C LEU A 366 17.73 -5.39 11.12
N SER A 367 18.73 -5.07 10.31
CA SER A 367 19.51 -6.08 9.57
C SER A 367 20.37 -6.97 10.46
N GLN A 368 20.58 -6.57 11.73
CA GLN A 368 21.25 -7.38 12.74
C GLN A 368 20.35 -8.42 13.41
N ILE A 369 19.04 -8.43 13.10
CA ILE A 369 18.12 -9.44 13.63
C ILE A 369 18.46 -10.81 13.03
N SER A 370 18.42 -11.84 13.87
CA SER A 370 18.67 -13.23 13.47
C SER A 370 17.44 -14.09 13.80
N PRO A 371 16.93 -14.93 12.88
CA PRO A 371 17.33 -15.04 11.48
C PRO A 371 17.12 -13.73 10.68
N PRO A 372 17.81 -13.54 9.54
CA PRO A 372 17.67 -12.32 8.75
C PRO A 372 16.22 -12.03 8.35
N VAL A 373 15.81 -10.78 8.58
CA VAL A 373 14.45 -10.32 8.28
C VAL A 373 14.45 -9.58 6.93
N PRO A 374 13.63 -9.99 5.95
CA PRO A 374 13.49 -9.25 4.69
C PRO A 374 13.01 -7.82 4.95
N SER A 375 13.55 -6.85 4.21
CA SER A 375 13.21 -5.41 4.37
C SER A 375 11.74 -5.06 4.15
N GLN A 376 10.95 -5.99 3.61
CA GLN A 376 9.52 -5.82 3.34
C GLN A 376 8.64 -6.26 4.51
N VAL A 377 9.23 -6.85 5.55
CA VAL A 377 8.54 -7.29 6.77
C VAL A 377 8.29 -6.12 7.72
N TYR A 378 8.89 -4.97 7.46
CA TYR A 378 8.61 -3.75 8.20
C TYR A 378 8.51 -2.55 7.26
N SER A 379 7.83 -1.49 7.71
CA SER A 379 7.84 -0.18 7.08
C SER A 379 8.11 0.90 8.13
N ILE A 380 8.76 1.99 7.70
CA ILE A 380 9.11 3.12 8.56
C ILE A 380 8.52 4.37 7.92
N LEU A 381 7.56 4.99 8.61
CA LEU A 381 6.90 6.22 8.16
C LEU A 381 7.22 7.36 9.11
N LEU A 382 7.43 8.55 8.53
CA LEU A 382 7.54 9.80 9.27
C LEU A 382 6.24 10.57 8.99
N VAL A 383 5.36 10.60 9.98
CA VAL A 383 4.04 11.25 9.85
C VAL A 383 4.12 12.65 10.44
N GLU A 384 3.66 13.64 9.69
CA GLU A 384 3.69 15.05 10.09
C GLU A 384 2.91 15.29 11.39
N VAL A 385 3.48 16.11 12.27
CA VAL A 385 2.79 16.66 13.43
C VAL A 385 2.38 18.10 13.16
N TYR A 386 1.20 18.46 13.62
CA TYR A 386 0.58 19.76 13.38
C TYR A 386 0.46 20.56 14.66
N ASP A 387 0.44 21.88 14.55
CA ASP A 387 0.02 22.75 15.65
C ASP A 387 -1.51 22.83 15.78
N GLU A 388 -1.99 23.62 16.74
CA GLU A 388 -3.42 23.82 16.99
C GLU A 388 -4.14 24.51 15.82
N ASP A 389 -3.41 25.23 14.98
CA ASP A 389 -3.87 25.91 13.77
C ASP A 389 -3.78 25.02 12.52
N MET A 390 -3.47 23.73 12.68
CA MET A 390 -3.32 22.74 11.61
C MET A 390 -2.19 23.06 10.62
N LYS A 391 -1.16 23.78 11.05
CA LYS A 391 0.08 23.97 10.30
C LYS A 391 1.09 22.90 10.67
N VAL A 392 1.87 22.47 9.68
CA VAL A 392 2.92 21.47 9.88
C VAL A 392 4.02 22.05 10.76
N LEU A 393 4.43 21.29 11.76
CA LEU A 393 5.64 21.56 12.53
C LEU A 393 6.83 20.93 11.79
N GLU A 394 7.61 21.75 11.10
CA GLU A 394 8.59 21.32 10.08
C GLU A 394 9.64 20.30 10.56
N ASP A 395 9.93 20.22 11.85
CA ASP A 395 10.91 19.27 12.43
C ASP A 395 10.29 18.31 13.45
N LYS A 396 8.97 18.13 13.45
CA LYS A 396 8.27 17.27 14.39
C LYS A 396 7.48 16.19 13.67
N TYR A 397 7.79 14.94 13.99
CA TYR A 397 7.21 13.78 13.35
C TYR A 397 6.78 12.72 14.36
N ILE A 398 5.73 11.97 14.03
CA ILE A 398 5.57 10.63 14.60
C ILE A 398 6.38 9.66 13.74
N VAL A 399 7.25 8.88 14.38
CA VAL A 399 7.97 7.80 13.70
C VAL A 399 7.16 6.53 13.90
N GLU A 400 6.51 6.07 12.84
CA GLU A 400 5.74 4.83 12.85
C GLU A 400 6.60 3.71 12.27
N VAL A 401 6.78 2.63 13.05
CA VAL A 401 7.32 1.37 12.53
C VAL A 401 6.22 0.33 12.54
N THR A 402 5.83 -0.10 11.35
CA THR A 402 4.87 -1.19 11.16
C THR A 402 5.65 -2.48 10.93
N VAL A 403 5.24 -3.55 11.61
CA VAL A 403 5.81 -4.89 11.52
C VAL A 403 4.74 -5.83 11.01
N TYR A 404 4.98 -6.38 9.84
CA TYR A 404 4.07 -7.30 9.19
C TYR A 404 4.35 -8.73 9.65
N PRO A 405 3.33 -9.59 9.85
CA PRO A 405 3.55 -10.97 10.22
C PRO A 405 4.46 -11.70 9.25
N TYR A 406 5.45 -12.39 9.80
CA TYR A 406 6.41 -13.17 9.05
C TYR A 406 6.74 -14.44 9.82
N SER A 407 6.53 -15.58 9.16
CA SER A 407 6.77 -16.89 9.74
C SER A 407 8.24 -17.30 9.62
N SER A 408 8.75 -17.92 10.69
CA SER A 408 10.05 -18.56 10.77
C SER A 408 9.93 -19.81 11.65
N GLU A 409 10.73 -20.83 11.36
CA GLU A 409 10.86 -22.02 12.21
C GLU A 409 11.58 -21.71 13.54
N TYR A 410 12.37 -20.64 13.55
CA TYR A 410 13.13 -20.17 14.70
C TYR A 410 12.55 -18.87 15.25
N PHE A 411 12.74 -18.64 16.55
CA PHE A 411 12.57 -17.33 17.15
C PHE A 411 13.53 -16.32 16.55
N PHE A 412 13.03 -15.11 16.34
CA PHE A 412 13.87 -13.97 16.05
C PHE A 412 14.54 -13.47 17.33
N SER A 413 15.79 -13.05 17.22
CA SER A 413 16.57 -12.40 18.26
C SER A 413 17.13 -11.07 17.74
N THR A 414 17.36 -10.12 18.66
CA THR A 414 18.07 -8.89 18.34
C THR A 414 19.54 -9.20 17.99
N GLY A 415 20.29 -8.21 17.50
CA GLY A 415 21.75 -8.33 17.31
C GLY A 415 22.56 -8.61 18.58
N LYS A 416 21.91 -8.68 19.75
CA LYS A 416 22.48 -9.09 21.04
C LYS A 416 21.99 -10.46 21.51
N ASP A 417 21.41 -11.25 20.61
CA ASP A 417 20.81 -12.56 20.88
C ASP A 417 19.68 -12.55 21.92
N GLU A 418 18.98 -11.41 22.04
CA GLU A 418 17.87 -11.27 22.96
C GLU A 418 16.54 -11.59 22.26
N VAL A 419 15.77 -12.51 22.85
CA VAL A 419 14.45 -12.89 22.33
C VAL A 419 13.37 -12.16 23.10
N TYR A 420 12.49 -11.48 22.37
CA TYR A 420 11.33 -10.77 22.92
C TYR A 420 10.03 -11.31 22.33
N ILE A 421 8.94 -11.20 23.09
CA ILE A 421 7.56 -11.38 22.59
C ILE A 421 6.71 -10.18 22.98
N LYS A 422 5.70 -9.87 22.17
CA LYS A 422 4.68 -8.86 22.50
C LYS A 422 3.55 -9.50 23.32
N THR A 423 3.13 -8.82 24.38
CA THR A 423 1.95 -9.13 25.19
C THR A 423 1.05 -7.90 25.28
N ASP A 424 -0.15 -8.04 25.88
CA ASP A 424 -1.04 -6.90 26.15
C ASP A 424 -0.38 -5.83 27.03
N GLY A 425 0.61 -6.21 27.85
CA GLY A 425 1.37 -5.29 28.72
C GLY A 425 2.66 -4.75 28.10
N GLY A 426 2.89 -4.93 26.80
CA GLY A 426 4.10 -4.46 26.10
C GLY A 426 5.04 -5.58 25.66
N LYS A 427 6.29 -5.23 25.32
CA LYS A 427 7.32 -6.22 24.98
C LYS A 427 7.87 -6.88 26.25
N ARG A 428 8.14 -8.18 26.18
CA ARG A 428 8.74 -8.95 27.27
C ARG A 428 9.90 -9.79 26.75
N LYS A 429 11.06 -9.68 27.42
CA LYS A 429 12.21 -10.54 27.15
C LYS A 429 11.93 -11.95 27.67
N LEU A 430 12.15 -12.96 26.84
CA LEU A 430 12.02 -14.36 27.24
C LEU A 430 13.31 -14.87 27.89
N LYS A 431 13.17 -15.64 28.96
CA LYS A 431 14.24 -16.46 29.54
C LYS A 431 14.38 -17.77 28.76
N THR A 432 15.54 -18.41 28.86
CA THR A 432 15.88 -19.65 28.13
C THR A 432 14.81 -20.74 28.24
N HIS A 433 14.29 -20.99 29.44
CA HIS A 433 13.24 -22.01 29.64
C HIS A 433 11.90 -21.60 29.01
N GLU A 434 11.57 -20.30 28.99
CA GLU A 434 10.34 -19.79 28.38
C GLU A 434 10.39 -19.91 26.86
N ILE A 435 11.56 -19.69 26.25
CA ILE A 435 11.77 -19.92 24.81
C ILE A 435 11.47 -21.39 24.48
N GLN A 436 11.93 -22.34 25.31
CA GLN A 436 11.67 -23.76 25.10
C GLN A 436 10.18 -24.11 25.24
N ILE A 437 9.49 -23.53 26.21
CA ILE A 437 8.04 -23.73 26.41
C ILE A 437 7.28 -23.19 25.20
N GLU A 438 7.62 -22.00 24.75
CA GLU A 438 6.94 -21.34 23.62
C GLU A 438 7.24 -22.03 22.28
N LEU A 439 8.45 -22.58 22.09
CA LEU A 439 8.76 -23.43 20.94
C LEU A 439 7.89 -24.71 20.92
N LYS A 440 7.70 -25.34 22.08
CA LYS A 440 6.86 -26.54 22.20
C LYS A 440 5.38 -26.24 21.93
N SER A 441 4.89 -25.05 22.28
CA SER A 441 3.49 -24.67 22.06
C SER A 441 3.16 -24.31 20.60
N ARG A 442 4.18 -24.19 19.74
CA ARG A 442 4.06 -23.85 18.31
C ARG A 442 4.05 -25.05 17.38
N ARG A 443 4.46 -26.22 17.87
CA ARG A 443 4.26 -27.51 17.22
C ARG A 443 2.84 -27.99 17.50
#